data_AF-A0A8T7HNE5-F1
#
_entry.id   AF-A0A8T7HNE5-F1
#
_cell.length_a   1.000
_cell.length_b   1.000
_cell.length_c   1.000
_cell.angle_alpha   90.00
_cell.angle_beta   90.00
_cell.angle_gamma   90.00
#
_symmetry.space_group_name_H-M   'P 1'
#
loop_
_entity.id
_entity.type
_entity.pdbx_description
1 polymer ?
#
loop_
_entity_poly.entity_id
_entity_poly.type
_entity_poly.pdbx_seq_one_letter_code
_entity_poly.pdbx_strand_id
1 'polypeptide(L)'
;MGILSTFDRIVWGLTIVVTFIVLFIIGGGFMLSWYPDPIDARAAMIKQYYDLVYVAGMFVSALFVGTFFYLIFKFWDRSQPAGLE
;
A
#
# COMPACT_ATOMS: atom_id res chain seq x y z
N MET A 1 2.55 20.32 -21.92
CA MET A 1 3.53 19.72 -20.98
C MET A 1 2.75 19.13 -19.82
N GLY A 2 2.87 17.81 -19.57
CA GLY A 2 2.15 17.17 -18.47
C GLY A 2 2.66 17.70 -17.13
N ILE A 3 1.74 17.91 -16.18
CA ILE A 3 1.98 18.49 -14.85
C ILE A 3 3.08 17.74 -14.06
N LEU A 4 3.36 16.47 -14.39
CA LEU A 4 4.37 15.64 -13.76
C LEU A 4 5.47 15.27 -14.76
N SER A 5 6.73 15.50 -14.36
CA SER A 5 7.90 15.05 -15.10
C SER A 5 8.00 13.52 -15.11
N THR A 6 8.82 12.95 -16.00
CA THR A 6 9.10 11.50 -16.00
C THR A 6 9.70 11.04 -14.67
N PHE A 7 10.57 11.85 -14.08
CA PHE A 7 11.17 11.59 -12.78
C PHE A 7 10.10 11.50 -11.67
N ASP A 8 9.14 12.44 -11.67
CA ASP A 8 8.04 12.45 -10.69
C ASP A 8 7.20 11.17 -10.74
N ARG A 9 6.93 10.66 -11.94
CA ARG A 9 6.18 9.42 -12.14
C ARG A 9 6.94 8.19 -11.61
N ILE A 10 8.26 8.16 -11.83
CA ILE A 10 9.13 7.08 -11.33
C ILE A 10 9.16 7.10 -9.81
N VAL A 11 9.36 8.27 -9.20
CA VAL A 11 9.38 8.42 -7.74
C VAL A 11 8.04 8.02 -7.14
N TRP A 12 6.93 8.47 -7.70
CA TRP A 12 5.59 8.07 -7.26
C TRP A 12 5.38 6.54 -7.33
N GLY A 13 5.75 5.91 -8.46
CA GLY A 13 5.68 4.46 -8.60
C GLY A 13 6.53 3.71 -7.58
N LEU A 14 7.76 4.17 -7.33
CA LEU A 14 8.63 3.61 -6.29
C LEU A 14 8.03 3.78 -4.89
N THR A 15 7.41 4.92 -4.58
CA THR A 15 6.73 5.13 -3.31
C THR A 15 5.61 4.10 -3.12
N ILE A 16 4.77 3.86 -4.14
CA ILE A 16 3.72 2.84 -4.07
C ILE A 16 4.29 1.44 -3.83
N VAL A 17 5.35 1.06 -4.55
CA VAL A 17 5.99 -0.27 -4.38
C VAL A 17 6.55 -0.43 -2.98
N VAL A 18 7.25 0.60 -2.46
CA VAL A 18 7.79 0.57 -1.10
C VAL A 18 6.66 0.50 -0.07
N THR A 19 5.59 1.29 -0.22
CA THR A 19 4.42 1.24 0.66
C THR A 19 3.78 -0.15 0.63
N PHE A 20 3.63 -0.76 -0.55
CA PHE A 20 3.11 -2.13 -0.67
C PHE A 20 3.97 -3.12 0.11
N ILE A 21 5.30 -3.08 -0.05
CA ILE A 21 6.22 -3.97 0.67
C ILE A 21 6.11 -3.79 2.18
N VAL A 22 6.04 -2.56 2.67
CA VAL A 22 5.87 -2.26 4.10
C VAL A 22 4.54 -2.81 4.62
N LEU A 23 3.43 -2.56 3.92
CA LEU A 23 2.12 -3.08 4.30
C LEU A 23 2.10 -4.62 4.28
N PHE A 24 2.73 -5.23 3.29
CA PHE A 24 2.86 -6.67 3.17
C PHE A 24 3.61 -7.26 4.38
N ILE A 25 4.74 -6.68 4.77
CA ILE A 25 5.54 -7.14 5.92
C ILE A 25 4.74 -7.00 7.22
N ILE A 26 4.11 -5.83 7.47
CA ILE A 26 3.33 -5.59 8.69
C ILE A 26 2.10 -6.51 8.75
N GLY A 27 1.49 -6.77 7.60
CA GLY A 27 0.36 -7.69 7.45
C GLY A 27 0.73 -9.19 7.50
N GLY A 28 1.91 -9.56 8.00
CA GLY A 28 2.32 -10.96 8.19
C GLY A 28 3.01 -11.61 6.98
N GLY A 29 3.23 -10.85 5.90
CA GLY A 29 4.05 -11.25 4.75
C GLY A 29 3.64 -12.59 4.11
N PHE A 30 4.63 -13.42 3.81
CA PHE A 30 4.43 -14.77 3.26
C PHE A 30 3.91 -15.79 4.28
N MET A 31 3.89 -15.43 5.57
CA MET A 31 3.41 -16.28 6.67
C MET A 31 1.91 -16.04 6.93
N LEU A 32 1.12 -15.90 5.85
CA LEU A 32 -0.33 -15.70 5.90
C LEU A 32 -1.03 -16.95 6.45
N SER A 33 -0.98 -17.11 7.78
CA SER A 33 -1.86 -17.95 8.56
C SER A 33 -2.61 -17.06 9.56
N TRP A 34 -3.29 -16.02 9.06
CA TRP A 34 -4.21 -15.21 9.87
C TRP A 34 -5.46 -15.98 10.28
N TYR A 35 -5.67 -17.14 9.67
CA TYR A 35 -6.78 -18.03 9.91
C TYR A 35 -6.27 -19.48 9.93
N PRO A 36 -6.99 -20.40 10.61
CA PRO A 36 -6.58 -21.79 10.73
C PRO A 36 -6.49 -22.50 9.38
N ASP A 37 -5.71 -23.60 9.35
CA ASP A 37 -5.65 -24.47 8.19
C ASP A 37 -7.05 -25.01 7.84
N PRO A 38 -7.39 -25.10 6.55
CA PRO A 38 -8.71 -25.56 6.12
C PRO A 38 -8.91 -27.03 6.50
N ILE A 39 -9.99 -27.30 7.23
CA ILE A 39 -10.38 -28.64 7.69
C ILE A 39 -11.05 -29.48 6.60
N ASP A 40 -11.57 -28.84 5.55
CA ASP A 40 -12.26 -29.48 4.43
C ASP A 40 -12.05 -28.71 3.11
N ALA A 41 -12.49 -29.31 2.00
CA ALA A 41 -12.35 -28.73 0.66
C ALA A 41 -13.13 -27.42 0.50
N ARG A 42 -14.23 -27.24 1.24
CA ARG A 42 -15.04 -26.02 1.19
C ARG A 42 -14.30 -24.86 1.86
N ALA A 43 -13.70 -25.10 3.02
CA ALA A 43 -12.86 -24.14 3.73
C ALA A 43 -11.65 -23.72 2.88
N ALA A 44 -11.05 -24.66 2.13
CA ALA A 44 -9.95 -24.35 1.22
C ALA A 44 -10.36 -23.39 0.09
N MET A 45 -11.57 -23.54 -0.47
CA MET A 45 -12.08 -22.57 -1.46
C MET A 45 -12.37 -21.21 -0.84
N ILE A 46 -12.95 -21.18 0.36
CA ILE A 46 -13.23 -19.93 1.08
C ILE A 46 -11.92 -19.19 1.36
N LYS A 47 -10.89 -19.89 1.83
CA LYS A 47 -9.54 -19.36 2.05
C LYS A 47 -9.01 -18.61 0.82
N GLN A 48 -9.14 -19.18 -0.38
CA GLN A 48 -8.67 -18.55 -1.61
C GLN A 48 -9.34 -17.20 -1.89
N TYR A 49 -10.65 -17.07 -1.61
CA TYR A 49 -11.34 -15.79 -1.76
C TYR A 49 -10.85 -14.74 -0.76
N TYR A 50 -10.62 -15.13 0.50
CA TYR A 50 -10.06 -14.22 1.49
C TYR A 50 -8.64 -13.78 1.12
N ASP A 51 -7.79 -14.69 0.65
CA ASP A 51 -6.44 -14.38 0.19
C ASP A 51 -6.46 -13.37 -0.97
N LEU A 52 -7.37 -13.56 -1.93
CA LEU A 52 -7.53 -12.63 -3.04
C LEU A 52 -7.97 -11.24 -2.57
N VAL A 53 -8.98 -11.18 -1.68
CA VAL A 53 -9.47 -9.91 -1.11
C VAL A 53 -8.36 -9.21 -0.33
N TYR A 54 -7.58 -9.97 0.44
CA TYR A 54 -6.46 -9.44 1.20
C TYR A 54 -5.38 -8.82 0.28
N VAL A 55 -4.95 -9.54 -0.75
CA VAL A 55 -3.96 -9.03 -1.72
C VAL A 55 -4.48 -7.81 -2.49
N ALA A 56 -5.74 -7.86 -2.94
CA ALA A 56 -6.37 -6.73 -3.61
C ALA A 56 -6.48 -5.51 -2.69
N GLY A 57 -6.90 -5.71 -1.44
CA GLY A 57 -6.99 -4.66 -0.42
C GLY A 57 -5.64 -4.02 -0.12
N MET A 58 -4.57 -4.83 -0.01
CA MET A 58 -3.21 -4.32 0.14
C MET A 58 -2.77 -3.46 -1.04
N PHE A 59 -3.08 -3.88 -2.27
CA PHE A 59 -2.72 -3.12 -3.47
C PHE A 59 -3.43 -1.77 -3.53
N VAL A 60 -4.74 -1.74 -3.27
CA VAL A 60 -5.52 -0.50 -3.20
C VAL A 60 -5.02 0.41 -2.07
N SER A 61 -4.70 -0.17 -0.92
CA SER A 61 -4.14 0.57 0.22
C SER A 61 -2.78 1.17 -0.11
N ALA A 62 -1.90 0.42 -0.76
CA ALA A 62 -0.59 0.90 -1.18
C ALA A 62 -0.69 2.04 -2.20
N LEU A 63 -1.64 1.95 -3.14
CA LEU A 63 -1.92 3.05 -4.08
C LEU A 63 -2.38 4.30 -3.34
N PHE A 64 -3.34 4.17 -2.43
CA PHE A 64 -3.88 5.32 -1.69
C PHE A 64 -2.84 5.94 -0.75
N VAL A 65 -2.28 5.13 0.16
CA VAL A 65 -1.32 5.57 1.18
C VAL A 65 0.00 6.02 0.54
N GLY A 66 0.50 5.29 -0.45
CA GLY A 66 1.72 5.65 -1.17
C GLY A 66 1.56 6.96 -1.95
N THR A 67 0.42 7.16 -2.62
CA THR A 67 0.14 8.43 -3.29
C THR A 67 0.00 9.57 -2.28
N PHE A 68 -0.66 9.33 -1.15
CA PHE A 68 -0.79 10.32 -0.07
C PHE A 68 0.58 10.79 0.44
N PHE A 69 1.48 9.87 0.78
CA PHE A 69 2.84 10.23 1.21
C PHE A 69 3.63 10.93 0.11
N TYR A 70 3.55 10.45 -1.13
CA TYR A 70 4.21 11.11 -2.26
C TYR A 70 3.76 12.58 -2.39
N LEU A 71 2.45 12.84 -2.32
CA LEU A 71 1.90 14.19 -2.42
C LEU A 71 2.36 15.07 -1.25
N ILE A 72 2.33 14.56 -0.02
CA ILE A 72 2.85 15.27 1.15
C ILE A 72 4.29 15.68 0.89
N PHE A 73 5.19 14.74 0.59
CA PHE A 73 6.61 15.08 0.43
C PHE A 73 6.89 15.97 -0.78
N LYS A 74 6.16 15.78 -1.89
CA LYS A 74 6.35 16.55 -3.11
C LYS A 74 5.92 18.01 -2.97
N PHE A 75 4.81 18.24 -2.27
CA PHE A 75 4.20 19.56 -2.12
C PHE A 75 4.35 20.15 -0.72
N TRP A 76 5.16 19.52 0.15
CA TRP A 76 5.50 20.06 1.46
C TRP A 76 6.24 21.39 1.28
N ASP A 77 5.58 22.49 1.61
CA ASP A 77 6.23 23.78 1.76
C ASP A 77 6.96 23.84 3.11
N ARG A 78 8.29 23.68 3.07
CA ARG A 78 9.14 23.66 4.28
C ARG A 78 9.29 25.03 4.92
N SER A 79 8.86 26.08 4.24
CA SER A 79 8.93 27.46 4.71
C SER A 79 7.62 27.94 5.33
N GLN A 80 6.55 27.16 5.19
CA GLN A 80 5.26 27.50 5.78
C GLN A 80 5.35 27.48 7.31
N PRO A 81 5.04 28.58 8.01
CA PRO A 81 5.07 28.61 9.47
C PRO A 81 4.07 27.59 10.02
N ALA A 82 4.45 26.90 11.10
CA ALA A 82 3.66 25.80 11.67
C ALA A 82 2.28 26.22 12.22
N GLY A 83 1.93 27.52 12.15
CA GLY A 83 0.70 28.06 12.73
C GLY A 83 0.60 27.84 14.24
N LEU A 84 1.72 27.51 14.89
CA LEU A 84 1.86 27.36 16.33
C LEU A 84 2.12 28.75 16.94
N GLU A 85 1.11 29.61 16.84
CA GLU A 85 0.94 30.77 17.74
C GLU A 85 -0.13 30.44 18.79
#